data_AF-A0A2R7QG54-F1
#
_entry.id   AF-A0A2R7QG54-F1
#
_cell.length_a   1.000
_cell.length_b   1.000
_cell.length_c   1.000
_cell.angle_alpha   90.00
_cell.angle_beta   90.00
_cell.angle_gamma   90.00
#
_symmetry.space_group_name_H-M   'P 1'
#
loop_
_entity.id
_entity.type
_entity.pdbx_description
1 polymer ?
#
loop_
_entity_poly.entity_id
_entity_poly.type
_entity_poly.pdbx_seq_one_letter_code
_entity_poly.pdbx_strand_id
1 'polypeptide(L)'
;MGLEDDPFAPHSRAEQQWLDRHGFPNARQWETYSAASTAMLEQAAASGDTVARSMLDGRLIGTDPQAQQRLLDAGAEGDLYALQLVASYQAGSSKGDPVLGYAISRVAEMRGDSTLGLTREVMFRQPLDVAQRMRAEAEALRLNTAMSAFYRDRHGVDAEIDMRPIQGQ
;
A
#
# COMPACT_ATOMS: atom_id res chain seq x y z
N MET A 1 21.32 -11.78 4.06
CA MET A 1 19.98 -11.42 4.56
C MET A 1 19.06 -12.56 4.17
N GLY A 2 18.54 -13.25 5.18
CA GLY A 2 17.55 -14.31 4.99
C GLY A 2 16.15 -13.73 4.81
N LEU A 3 15.17 -14.59 4.59
CA LEU A 3 13.74 -14.20 4.58
C LEU A 3 13.30 -13.65 5.95
N GLU A 4 13.94 -14.09 7.03
CA GLU A 4 13.65 -13.72 8.42
C GLU A 4 14.02 -12.27 8.77
N ASP A 5 14.93 -11.66 8.00
CA ASP A 5 15.40 -10.29 8.24
C ASP A 5 14.48 -9.23 7.59
N ASP A 6 13.53 -9.66 6.76
CA ASP A 6 12.64 -8.77 6.02
C ASP A 6 11.46 -8.32 6.90
N PRO A 7 11.14 -7.01 6.94
CA PRO A 7 10.09 -6.48 7.81
C PRO A 7 8.69 -7.03 7.48
N PHE A 8 8.48 -7.55 6.27
CA PHE A 8 7.21 -8.15 5.85
C PHE A 8 7.21 -9.68 5.92
N ALA A 9 8.31 -10.27 6.45
CA ALA A 9 8.46 -11.68 6.77
C ALA A 9 7.93 -12.64 5.68
N PRO A 10 8.46 -12.58 4.45
CA PRO A 10 8.05 -13.48 3.37
C PRO A 10 8.34 -14.93 3.74
N HIS A 11 7.40 -15.80 3.42
CA HIS A 11 7.47 -17.23 3.67
C HIS A 11 8.18 -18.00 2.55
N SER A 12 8.47 -17.34 1.43
CA SER A 12 9.15 -17.91 0.27
C SER A 12 9.93 -16.84 -0.51
N ARG A 13 10.86 -17.27 -1.37
CA ARG A 13 11.55 -16.36 -2.30
C ARG A 13 10.61 -15.76 -3.35
N ALA A 14 9.58 -16.49 -3.76
CA ALA A 14 8.59 -15.99 -4.70
C ALA A 14 7.79 -14.84 -4.08
N GLU A 15 7.40 -14.97 -2.81
CA GLU A 15 6.75 -13.92 -2.05
C GLU A 15 7.67 -12.70 -1.85
N GLN A 16 8.96 -12.91 -1.54
CA GLN A 16 9.92 -11.82 -1.45
C GLN A 16 10.02 -11.03 -2.77
N GLN A 17 10.14 -11.73 -3.90
CA GLN A 17 10.19 -11.07 -5.21
C GLN A 17 8.87 -10.35 -5.54
N TRP A 18 7.74 -10.88 -5.09
CA TRP A 18 6.44 -10.23 -5.21
C TRP A 18 6.42 -8.92 -4.40
N LEU A 19 6.87 -8.95 -3.14
CA LEU A 19 6.99 -7.76 -2.29
C LEU A 19 7.87 -6.68 -2.95
N ASP A 20 9.04 -7.07 -3.46
CA ASP A 20 9.96 -6.15 -4.14
C ASP A 20 9.31 -5.47 -5.36
N ARG A 21 8.57 -6.23 -6.20
CA ARG A 21 7.85 -5.69 -7.36
C ARG A 21 6.69 -4.76 -6.99
N HIS A 22 6.09 -4.96 -5.82
CA HIS A 22 4.94 -4.21 -5.34
C HIS A 22 5.31 -3.07 -4.37
N GLY A 23 6.57 -2.63 -4.39
CA GLY A 23 7.02 -1.41 -3.70
C GLY A 23 7.27 -1.57 -2.20
N PHE A 24 7.25 -2.80 -1.68
CA PHE A 24 7.55 -3.04 -0.27
C PHE A 24 9.05 -2.84 -0.01
N PRO A 25 9.43 -2.09 1.04
CA PRO A 25 10.83 -1.94 1.43
C PRO A 25 11.41 -3.28 1.87
N ASN A 26 12.52 -3.70 1.27
CA ASN A 26 13.32 -4.80 1.82
C ASN A 26 13.98 -4.41 3.14
N ALA A 27 14.57 -5.38 3.84
CA ALA A 27 15.24 -5.20 5.12
C ALA A 27 16.17 -3.98 5.20
N ARG A 28 17.05 -3.80 4.19
CA ARG A 28 18.03 -2.71 4.16
C ARG A 28 17.36 -1.35 3.95
N GLN A 29 16.40 -1.29 3.02
CA GLN A 29 15.64 -0.06 2.77
C GLN A 29 14.85 0.34 4.00
N TRP A 30 14.18 -0.62 4.64
CA TRP A 30 13.44 -0.40 5.87
C TRP A 30 14.31 0.13 6.99
N GLU A 31 15.45 -0.51 7.27
CA GLU A 31 16.40 -0.07 8.30
C GLU A 31 16.90 1.36 8.00
N THR A 32 17.31 1.60 6.76
CA THR A 32 17.88 2.89 6.34
C THR A 32 16.83 4.00 6.42
N TYR A 33 15.66 3.78 5.83
CA TYR A 33 14.65 4.81 5.63
C TYR A 33 13.75 5.02 6.83
N SER A 34 13.56 4.02 7.70
CA SER A 34 12.79 4.20 8.93
C SER A 34 13.45 5.22 9.86
N ALA A 35 14.79 5.25 9.91
CA ALA A 35 15.56 6.19 10.72
C ALA A 35 16.00 7.47 9.97
N ALA A 36 15.87 7.50 8.63
CA ALA A 36 16.29 8.64 7.82
C ALA A 36 15.50 9.91 8.13
N SER A 37 16.09 11.09 7.90
CA SER A 37 15.39 12.37 7.95
C SER A 37 14.49 12.55 6.72
N THR A 38 13.51 13.46 6.78
CA THR A 38 12.67 13.83 5.63
C THR A 38 13.52 14.28 4.44
N ALA A 39 14.54 15.12 4.68
CA ALA A 39 15.44 15.60 3.63
C ALA A 39 16.21 14.46 2.93
N MET A 40 16.61 13.42 3.66
CA MET A 40 17.25 12.25 3.06
C MET A 40 16.28 11.45 2.18
N LEU A 41 15.03 11.27 2.64
CA LEU A 41 14.01 10.61 1.82
C LEU A 41 13.66 11.43 0.58
N GLU A 42 13.56 12.75 0.69
CA GLU A 42 13.37 13.65 -0.44
C GLU A 42 14.48 13.49 -1.48
N GLN A 43 15.75 13.47 -1.04
CA GLN A 43 16.89 13.28 -1.93
C GLN A 43 16.85 11.92 -2.64
N ALA A 44 16.60 10.83 -1.91
CA ALA A 44 16.50 9.49 -2.49
C ALA A 44 15.31 9.41 -3.47
N ALA A 45 14.16 9.93 -3.09
CA ALA A 45 12.96 9.96 -3.91
C ALA A 45 13.12 10.86 -5.16
N ALA A 46 13.94 11.91 -5.10
CA ALA A 46 14.29 12.74 -6.25
C ALA A 46 15.26 12.02 -7.21
N SER A 47 16.02 11.03 -6.72
CA SER A 47 16.88 10.17 -7.55
C SER A 47 16.13 8.99 -8.19
N GLY A 48 14.82 8.88 -7.97
CA GLY A 48 13.97 7.84 -8.56
C GLY A 48 13.71 6.64 -7.63
N ASP A 49 14.12 6.69 -6.36
CA ASP A 49 13.79 5.64 -5.40
C ASP A 49 12.30 5.74 -5.00
N THR A 50 11.49 4.81 -5.52
CA THR A 50 10.05 4.75 -5.28
C THR A 50 9.71 4.34 -3.86
N VAL A 51 10.50 3.48 -3.22
CA VAL A 51 10.31 3.08 -1.82
C VAL A 51 10.54 4.29 -0.91
N ALA A 52 11.60 5.06 -1.15
CA ALA A 52 11.85 6.30 -0.43
C ALA A 52 10.71 7.33 -0.63
N ARG A 53 10.15 7.41 -1.86
CA ARG A 53 8.98 8.24 -2.16
C ARG A 53 7.76 7.82 -1.33
N SER A 54 7.42 6.53 -1.33
CA SER A 54 6.25 6.01 -0.60
C SER A 54 6.43 6.18 0.92
N MET A 55 7.63 5.95 1.46
CA MET A 55 7.91 6.23 2.88
C MET A 55 7.87 7.72 3.24
N LEU A 56 8.35 8.61 2.35
CA LEU A 56 8.23 10.06 2.52
C LEU A 56 6.78 10.49 2.55
N ASP A 57 5.99 10.08 1.55
CA ASP A 57 4.59 10.47 1.44
C ASP A 57 3.75 9.86 2.58
N GLY A 58 4.09 8.65 3.04
CA GLY A 58 3.50 8.05 4.24
C GLY A 58 3.75 8.87 5.51
N ARG A 59 4.91 9.52 5.65
CA ARG A 59 5.19 10.44 6.77
C ARG A 59 4.44 11.76 6.63
N LEU A 60 4.30 12.23 5.40
CA LEU A 60 3.69 13.53 5.10
C LEU A 60 2.17 13.46 4.96
N ILE A 61 1.54 12.28 4.96
CA ILE A 61 0.10 12.09 4.71
C ILE A 61 -0.81 12.95 5.59
N GLY A 62 -0.39 13.27 6.82
CA GLY A 62 -1.18 14.10 7.74
C GLY A 62 -0.93 15.61 7.65
N THR A 63 0.00 16.06 6.81
CA THR A 63 0.46 17.45 6.73
C THR A 63 0.59 17.99 5.31
N ASP A 64 0.89 17.14 4.32
CA ASP A 64 0.93 17.49 2.91
C ASP A 64 -0.38 17.05 2.24
N PRO A 65 -1.18 17.99 1.70
CA PRO A 65 -2.45 17.69 1.07
C PRO A 65 -2.34 16.80 -0.18
N GLN A 66 -1.15 16.71 -0.81
CA GLN A 66 -0.94 15.89 -2.00
C GLN A 66 -0.33 14.51 -1.71
N ALA A 67 0.22 14.28 -0.52
CA ALA A 67 0.89 13.02 -0.20
C ALA A 67 -0.04 11.81 -0.34
N GLN A 68 -1.29 11.94 0.10
CA GLN A 68 -2.28 10.88 -0.08
C GLN A 68 -2.55 10.58 -1.56
N GLN A 69 -2.70 11.60 -2.41
CA GLN A 69 -2.95 11.40 -3.84
C GLN A 69 -1.75 10.72 -4.50
N ARG A 70 -0.52 11.15 -4.19
CA ARG A 70 0.69 10.52 -4.73
C ARG A 70 0.80 9.04 -4.38
N LEU A 71 0.45 8.66 -3.15
CA LEU A 71 0.39 7.25 -2.75
C LEU A 71 -0.71 6.47 -3.47
N LEU A 72 -1.88 7.08 -3.70
CA LEU A 72 -2.96 6.45 -4.46
C LEU A 72 -2.57 6.26 -5.93
N ASP A 73 -1.91 7.24 -6.54
CA ASP A 73 -1.39 7.15 -7.90
C ASP A 73 -0.34 6.04 -8.00
N ALA A 74 0.61 5.99 -7.06
CA ALA A 74 1.61 4.91 -6.98
C ALA A 74 0.93 3.53 -6.83
N GLY A 75 -0.11 3.44 -6.01
CA GLY A 75 -0.89 2.21 -5.87
C GLY A 75 -1.67 1.81 -7.11
N ALA A 76 -2.15 2.79 -7.89
CA ALA A 76 -2.76 2.54 -9.19
C ALA A 76 -1.75 1.94 -10.19
N GLU A 77 -0.48 2.35 -10.10
CA GLU A 77 0.67 1.84 -10.85
C GLU A 77 1.21 0.48 -10.36
N GLY A 78 0.73 -0.02 -9.22
CA GLY A 78 1.11 -1.33 -8.67
C GLY A 78 1.90 -1.31 -7.37
N ASP A 79 2.19 -0.15 -6.79
CA ASP A 79 2.81 -0.03 -5.45
C ASP A 79 1.76 -0.33 -4.36
N LEU A 80 1.62 -1.60 -4.00
CA LEU A 80 0.66 -2.03 -2.98
C LEU A 80 1.09 -1.61 -1.57
N TYR A 81 2.39 -1.38 -1.35
CA TYR A 81 2.87 -0.79 -0.11
C TYR A 81 2.35 0.64 0.07
N ALA A 82 2.30 1.46 -0.99
CA ALA A 82 1.67 2.78 -0.95
C ALA A 82 0.18 2.72 -0.57
N LEU A 83 -0.57 1.74 -1.11
CA LEU A 83 -1.96 1.52 -0.71
C LEU A 83 -2.07 1.12 0.77
N GLN A 84 -1.16 0.27 1.26
CA GLN A 84 -1.13 -0.12 2.67
C GLN A 84 -0.88 1.08 3.60
N LEU A 85 0.00 2.00 3.21
CA LEU A 85 0.27 3.24 3.97
C LEU A 85 -0.97 4.12 4.06
N VAL A 86 -1.68 4.34 2.93
CA VAL A 86 -2.91 5.15 2.94
C VAL A 86 -4.00 4.45 3.75
N ALA A 87 -4.20 3.15 3.55
CA ALA A 87 -5.21 2.39 4.29
C ALA A 87 -4.96 2.47 5.80
N SER A 88 -3.71 2.27 6.23
CA SER A 88 -3.32 2.33 7.65
C SER A 88 -3.53 3.72 8.24
N TYR A 89 -3.19 4.79 7.51
CA TYR A 89 -3.47 6.15 7.96
C TYR A 89 -4.97 6.40 8.10
N GLN A 90 -5.77 6.04 7.09
CA GLN A 90 -7.20 6.29 7.09
C GLN A 90 -7.94 5.49 8.18
N ALA A 91 -7.53 4.24 8.43
CA ALA A 91 -8.12 3.39 9.46
C ALA A 91 -7.64 3.71 10.89
N GLY A 92 -6.37 4.11 11.04
CA GLY A 92 -5.69 4.24 12.33
C GLY A 92 -5.56 5.67 12.87
N SER A 93 -5.69 6.70 12.03
CA SER A 93 -5.55 8.10 12.42
C SER A 93 -6.87 8.70 12.95
N SER A 94 -6.79 9.65 13.89
CA SER A 94 -7.97 10.44 14.28
C SER A 94 -8.44 11.42 13.19
N LYS A 95 -7.59 11.70 12.20
CA LYS A 95 -7.91 12.53 11.02
C LYS A 95 -8.30 11.69 9.80
N GLY A 96 -8.31 10.36 9.93
CA GLY A 96 -8.63 9.45 8.85
C GLY A 96 -10.13 9.17 8.73
N ASP A 97 -10.51 8.57 7.62
CA ASP A 97 -11.82 7.99 7.38
C ASP A 97 -11.71 6.45 7.38
N PRO A 98 -12.24 5.75 8.41
CA PRO A 98 -12.16 4.30 8.49
C PRO A 98 -12.88 3.59 7.33
N VAL A 99 -13.95 4.16 6.77
CA VAL A 99 -14.63 3.57 5.60
C VAL A 99 -13.68 3.57 4.40
N LEU A 100 -12.97 4.68 4.19
CA LEU A 100 -11.97 4.78 3.14
C LEU A 100 -10.75 3.88 3.40
N GLY A 101 -10.29 3.78 4.65
CA GLY A 101 -9.21 2.89 5.04
C GLY A 101 -9.52 1.42 4.71
N TYR A 102 -10.74 0.98 5.03
CA TYR A 102 -11.20 -0.36 4.65
C TYR A 102 -11.23 -0.51 3.13
N ALA A 103 -11.85 0.45 2.43
CA ALA A 103 -12.00 0.40 0.98
C ALA A 103 -10.64 0.26 0.27
N ILE A 104 -9.64 1.04 0.67
CA ILE A 104 -8.28 0.98 0.10
C ILE A 104 -7.60 -0.36 0.42
N SER A 105 -7.73 -0.87 1.65
CA SER A 105 -7.19 -2.19 1.99
C SER A 105 -7.85 -3.32 1.17
N ARG A 106 -9.13 -3.18 0.83
CA ARG A 106 -9.86 -4.11 -0.04
C ARG A 106 -9.43 -4.00 -1.48
N VAL A 107 -9.10 -2.80 -1.97
CA VAL A 107 -8.48 -2.60 -3.29
C VAL A 107 -7.12 -3.29 -3.37
N ALA A 108 -6.25 -3.12 -2.38
CA ALA A 108 -4.95 -3.79 -2.35
C ALA A 108 -5.09 -5.33 -2.35
N GLU A 109 -6.06 -5.87 -1.63
CA GLU A 109 -6.39 -7.31 -1.67
C GLU A 109 -6.83 -7.75 -3.07
N MET A 110 -7.78 -7.03 -3.69
CA MET A 110 -8.23 -7.33 -5.06
C MET A 110 -7.10 -7.24 -6.10
N ARG A 111 -6.03 -6.52 -5.79
CA ARG A 111 -4.86 -6.31 -6.64
C ARG A 111 -3.68 -7.24 -6.33
N GLY A 112 -3.85 -8.17 -5.39
CA GLY A 112 -2.88 -9.25 -5.16
C GLY A 112 -2.43 -9.40 -3.72
N ASP A 113 -2.61 -8.40 -2.85
CA ASP A 113 -2.18 -8.50 -1.44
C ASP A 113 -3.22 -9.22 -0.57
N SER A 114 -3.30 -10.54 -0.72
CA SER A 114 -4.22 -11.39 0.05
C SER A 114 -4.03 -11.27 1.56
N THR A 115 -2.84 -10.88 2.05
CA THR A 115 -2.60 -10.72 3.49
C THR A 115 -3.38 -9.56 4.10
N LEU A 116 -3.69 -8.51 3.32
CA LEU A 116 -4.56 -7.44 3.78
C LEU A 116 -6.01 -7.88 3.93
N GLY A 117 -6.44 -8.93 3.22
CA GLY A 117 -7.72 -9.60 3.46
C GLY A 117 -7.82 -10.17 4.87
N LEU A 118 -6.71 -10.71 5.37
CA LEU A 118 -6.63 -11.39 6.67
C LEU A 118 -6.37 -10.41 7.82
N THR A 119 -5.60 -9.35 7.56
CA THR A 119 -5.04 -8.52 8.62
C THR A 119 -5.65 -7.12 8.73
N ARG A 120 -6.42 -6.61 7.75
CA ARG A 120 -6.91 -5.21 7.77
C ARG A 120 -7.57 -4.77 9.06
N GLU A 121 -8.28 -5.67 9.75
CA GLU A 121 -9.00 -5.35 10.98
C GLU A 121 -8.06 -4.82 12.08
N VAL A 122 -6.77 -5.20 12.07
CA VAL A 122 -5.77 -4.71 13.04
C VAL A 122 -5.41 -3.23 12.86
N MET A 123 -5.70 -2.64 11.69
CA MET A 123 -5.42 -1.23 11.40
C MET A 123 -6.43 -0.30 12.07
N PHE A 124 -7.60 -0.81 12.44
CA PHE A 124 -8.72 0.00 12.91
C PHE A 124 -8.64 0.27 14.40
N ARG A 125 -8.84 1.54 14.77
CA ARG A 125 -9.00 1.92 16.20
C ARG A 125 -10.26 1.33 16.82
N GLN A 126 -11.30 1.15 16.01
CA GLN A 126 -12.58 0.59 16.37
C GLN A 126 -13.14 -0.21 15.19
N PRO A 127 -13.78 -1.36 15.43
CA PRO A 127 -14.41 -2.13 14.36
C PRO A 127 -15.44 -1.29 13.60
N LEU A 128 -15.48 -1.42 12.27
CA LEU A 128 -16.56 -0.83 11.48
C LEU A 128 -17.88 -1.55 11.76
N ASP A 129 -18.96 -0.78 11.85
CA ASP A 129 -20.31 -1.33 11.84
C ASP A 129 -20.68 -1.91 10.46
N VAL A 130 -21.80 -2.64 10.41
CA VAL A 130 -22.26 -3.32 9.18
C VAL A 130 -22.49 -2.33 8.03
N ALA A 131 -23.06 -1.17 8.30
CA ALA A 131 -23.38 -0.17 7.27
C ALA A 131 -22.10 0.51 6.75
N GLN A 132 -21.13 0.77 7.62
CA GLN A 132 -19.81 1.25 7.27
C GLN A 132 -19.07 0.23 6.41
N ARG A 133 -19.07 -1.06 6.77
CA ARG A 133 -18.49 -2.13 5.95
C ARG A 133 -19.12 -2.21 4.56
N MET A 134 -20.45 -2.18 4.47
CA MET A 134 -21.14 -2.21 3.17
C MET A 134 -20.78 -1.01 2.29
N ARG A 135 -20.70 0.20 2.87
CA ARG A 135 -20.23 1.39 2.15
C ARG A 135 -18.79 1.24 1.69
N ALA A 136 -17.92 0.68 2.54
CA ALA A 136 -16.52 0.49 2.21
C ALA A 136 -16.30 -0.54 1.09
N GLU A 137 -17.08 -1.63 1.05
CA GLU A 137 -17.05 -2.59 -0.06
C GLU A 137 -17.48 -1.95 -1.38
N ALA A 138 -18.57 -1.17 -1.37
CA ALA A 138 -19.02 -0.44 -2.57
C ALA A 138 -17.96 0.56 -3.04
N GLU A 139 -17.34 1.29 -2.11
CA GLU A 139 -16.28 2.23 -2.41
C GLU A 139 -15.01 1.54 -2.92
N ALA A 140 -14.66 0.36 -2.41
CA ALA A 140 -13.53 -0.43 -2.89
C ALA A 140 -13.70 -0.80 -4.37
N LEU A 141 -14.90 -1.23 -4.78
CA LEU A 141 -15.19 -1.54 -6.18
C LEU A 141 -15.06 -0.31 -7.08
N ARG A 142 -15.55 0.84 -6.61
CA ARG A 142 -15.44 2.13 -7.32
C ARG A 142 -13.97 2.54 -7.48
N LEU A 143 -13.20 2.49 -6.39
CA LEU A 143 -11.77 2.84 -6.38
C LEU A 143 -10.96 1.90 -7.27
N ASN A 144 -11.19 0.58 -7.19
CA ASN A 144 -10.47 -0.38 -8.02
C ASN A 144 -10.75 -0.15 -9.52
N THR A 145 -11.99 0.16 -9.87
CA THR A 145 -12.37 0.52 -11.24
C THR A 145 -11.65 1.80 -11.70
N ALA A 146 -11.63 2.83 -10.85
CA ALA A 146 -10.96 4.09 -11.15
C ALA A 146 -9.44 3.91 -11.34
N MET A 147 -8.78 3.15 -10.45
CA MET A 147 -7.36 2.84 -10.58
C MET A 147 -7.04 2.00 -11.81
N SER A 148 -7.92 1.08 -12.19
CA SER A 148 -7.76 0.28 -13.43
C SER A 148 -7.88 1.16 -14.67
N ALA A 149 -8.83 2.10 -14.66
CA ALA A 149 -8.98 3.09 -15.73
C ALA A 149 -7.75 4.01 -15.83
N PHE A 150 -7.22 4.47 -14.70
CA PHE A 150 -5.99 5.26 -14.65
C PHE A 150 -4.81 4.50 -15.26
N TYR A 151 -4.60 3.24 -14.85
CA TYR A 151 -3.51 2.42 -15.40
C TYR A 151 -3.65 2.24 -16.92
N ARG A 152 -4.88 1.93 -17.39
CA ARG A 152 -5.16 1.75 -18.82
C ARG A 152 -4.94 3.03 -19.62
N ASP A 153 -5.36 4.17 -19.11
CA ASP A 153 -5.15 5.47 -19.76
C ASP A 153 -3.66 5.76 -19.98
N ARG A 154 -2.83 5.39 -18.99
CA ARG A 154 -1.38 5.62 -19.05
C ARG A 154 -0.61 4.62 -19.92
N HIS A 155 -0.96 3.33 -19.83
CA HIS A 155 -0.17 2.24 -20.45
C HIS A 155 -0.82 1.64 -21.69
N GLY A 156 -2.08 1.96 -21.97
CA GLY A 156 -2.84 1.42 -23.11
C GLY A 156 -3.27 -0.04 -22.96
N VAL A 157 -3.04 -0.65 -21.79
CA VAL A 157 -3.35 -2.05 -21.47
C VAL A 157 -3.99 -2.18 -20.09
N ASP A 158 -4.68 -3.28 -19.85
CA ASP A 158 -5.20 -3.59 -18.52
C ASP A 158 -4.06 -4.00 -17.57
N ALA A 159 -4.17 -3.60 -16.30
CA ALA A 159 -3.24 -4.03 -15.26
C ALA A 159 -3.37 -5.54 -15.03
N GLU A 160 -2.25 -6.25 -15.08
CA GLU A 160 -2.19 -7.65 -14.69
C GLU A 160 -2.25 -7.78 -13.17
N ILE A 161 -3.08 -8.69 -12.67
CA ILE A 161 -3.18 -8.97 -11.23
C ILE A 161 -2.15 -10.05 -10.89
N ASP A 162 -1.02 -9.63 -10.32
CA ASP A 162 -0.01 -10.52 -9.78
C ASP A 162 -0.38 -10.89 -8.33
N MET A 163 -0.91 -12.11 -8.14
CA MET A 163 -1.37 -12.57 -6.82
C MET A 163 -0.18 -12.92 -5.92
N ARG A 164 -0.20 -12.42 -4.67
CA ARG A 164 0.84 -12.74 -3.68
C ARG A 164 0.95 -14.26 -3.47
N PRO A 165 2.14 -14.85 -3.70
CA PRO A 165 2.36 -16.28 -3.46
C PRO A 165 2.14 -16.64 -1.98
N ILE A 166 1.37 -17.70 -1.74
CA ILE A 166 1.11 -18.26 -0.41
C ILE A 166 1.87 -19.59 -0.30
N GLN A 167 2.36 -19.98 0.88
CA GLN A 167 3.11 -21.24 1.06
C GLN A 167 2.42 -22.44 0.38
N GLY A 168 3.16 -23.13 -0.49
CA GLY A 168 2.72 -24.38 -1.14
C GLY A 168 2.52 -24.31 -2.67
N GLN A 169 2.85 -23.18 -3.32
CA GLN A 169 2.93 -23.07 -4.78
C GLN A 169 4.37 -22.94 -5.26
#